data_AF-A0A3M0JEY4-F1
#
_entry.id   AF-A0A3M0JEY4-F1
#
_cell.length_a   1.000
_cell.length_b   1.000
_cell.length_c   1.000
_cell.angle_alpha   90.00
_cell.angle_beta   90.00
_cell.angle_gamma   90.00
#
_symmetry.space_group_name_H-M   'P 1'
#
loop_
_entity.id
_entity.type
_entity.pdbx_description
1 polymer ?
#
loop_
_entity_poly.entity_id
_entity_poly.type
_entity_poly.pdbx_seq_one_letter_code
_entity_poly.pdbx_strand_id
1 'polypeptide(L)'
;MYSLTEFVVATGSTTTAVSITTTATFHYVGATYIPGVVLCLFLQPYHSLQLQSSQDFTGTAVVADTPVAVLSGHTCVKVSAGFDFVVEQLFPMTAWGRSYVVPPNPLQTDVDFIYVVMDEDNTITYNTGSGNATVAMVAGEVQMFVVNRNSHLYISAVVAVQMVFFFSGLSWQDPFLLVVPPVTAHCTAFHFSSVPSQYNHAILIAPTPATATTTLNHWPDKTLALQAIRDTDFFWASITMSTTMQSTENSQVPIGLLVFGFQSHTGYGFPGLRASTPISLSCEDLVKKEEKENCKVSSIGSITIHVGNLTVTAVQSENGMVRVLYNWDDHLVIKVPAALSGKVCGMFGNNNGDPHDDALSPDGKQVWDIVELGRSGKVTSESSHCQDTCNGDCGRCRWDQVVTYRAETWCGKSSQHSGPFQSCHDTVSPNSYVKN
;
A
#
# COMPACT_ATOMS: atom_id res chain seq x y z
N MET A 1 12.49 -18.59 27.91
CA MET A 1 11.39 -18.45 26.93
C MET A 1 11.48 -19.68 26.05
N TYR A 2 10.40 -20.45 25.89
CA TYR A 2 10.41 -21.61 25.00
C TYR A 2 10.20 -21.12 23.57
N SER A 3 11.03 -21.59 22.64
CA SER A 3 10.84 -21.35 21.21
C SER A 3 9.64 -22.17 20.75
N LEU A 4 8.52 -21.50 20.50
CA LEU A 4 7.32 -22.12 19.96
C LEU A 4 7.09 -21.62 18.53
N THR A 5 6.74 -22.54 17.65
CA THR A 5 6.14 -22.24 16.35
C THR A 5 4.69 -21.82 16.58
N GLU A 6 4.16 -21.02 15.66
CA GLU A 6 2.78 -20.60 15.74
C GLU A 6 2.18 -20.29 14.38
N PHE A 7 0.87 -20.40 14.30
CA PHE A 7 0.12 -19.80 13.20
C PHE A 7 -1.21 -19.23 13.70
N VAL A 8 -1.72 -18.26 12.96
CA VAL A 8 -2.95 -17.54 13.25
C VAL A 8 -3.88 -17.67 12.05
N VAL A 9 -5.15 -17.96 12.31
CA VAL A 9 -6.23 -17.82 11.32
C VAL A 9 -7.12 -16.66 11.76
N ALA A 10 -7.23 -15.62 10.92
CA ALA A 10 -8.03 -14.43 11.18
C ALA A 10 -9.16 -14.28 10.14
N THR A 11 -10.37 -13.98 10.61
CA THR A 11 -11.57 -13.85 9.76
C THR A 11 -11.92 -12.40 9.43
N GLY A 12 -12.67 -12.24 8.34
CA GLY A 12 -13.27 -10.95 7.95
C GLY A 12 -14.58 -10.65 8.68
N SER A 13 -15.49 -9.96 7.99
CA SER A 13 -16.75 -9.45 8.55
C SER A 13 -17.86 -10.50 8.72
N THR A 14 -17.63 -11.74 8.34
CA THR A 14 -18.62 -12.84 8.38
C THR A 14 -18.19 -13.95 9.33
N THR A 15 -19.17 -14.58 9.98
CA THR A 15 -18.92 -15.85 10.67
C THR A 15 -18.39 -16.87 9.66
N THR A 16 -17.28 -17.52 9.98
CA THR A 16 -16.52 -18.37 9.06
C THR A 16 -16.35 -19.75 9.66
N ALA A 17 -16.70 -20.80 8.92
CA ALA A 17 -16.38 -22.17 9.28
C ALA A 17 -14.92 -22.46 8.87
N VAL A 18 -14.12 -22.95 9.81
CA VAL A 18 -12.70 -23.27 9.59
C VAL A 18 -12.43 -24.72 9.98
N SER A 19 -11.72 -25.42 9.10
CA SER A 19 -11.21 -26.78 9.28
C SER A 19 -9.69 -26.77 9.18
N ILE A 20 -9.00 -27.25 10.22
CA ILE A 20 -7.54 -27.26 10.32
C ILE A 20 -7.07 -28.71 10.46
N THR A 21 -6.37 -29.23 9.45
CA THR A 21 -5.70 -30.54 9.51
C THR A 21 -4.25 -30.32 9.91
N THR A 22 -3.92 -30.57 11.16
CA THR A 22 -2.61 -30.22 11.74
C THR A 22 -1.52 -31.23 11.43
N THR A 23 -0.28 -30.77 11.26
CA THR A 23 0.93 -31.60 11.24
C THR A 23 1.69 -31.61 12.57
N ALA A 24 1.27 -30.78 13.52
CA ALA A 24 1.87 -30.66 14.85
C ALA A 24 0.86 -30.99 15.97
N THR A 25 1.41 -31.35 17.13
CA THR A 25 0.65 -31.53 18.36
C THR A 25 0.40 -30.18 19.04
N PHE A 26 -0.85 -29.87 19.39
CA PHE A 26 -1.18 -28.66 20.15
C PHE A 26 -2.36 -28.86 21.11
N HIS A 27 -2.54 -27.93 22.03
CA HIS A 27 -3.65 -27.96 23.00
C HIS A 27 -4.66 -26.86 22.70
N TYR A 28 -5.95 -27.22 22.66
CA TYR A 28 -7.03 -26.26 22.43
C TYR A 28 -8.27 -26.67 23.23
N VAL A 29 -8.79 -25.75 24.05
CA VAL A 29 -10.01 -25.92 24.87
C VAL A 29 -9.99 -27.22 25.69
N GLY A 30 -8.85 -27.52 26.33
CA GLY A 30 -8.69 -28.70 27.18
C GLY A 30 -8.51 -30.03 26.42
N ALA A 31 -8.52 -30.03 25.09
CA ALA A 31 -8.22 -31.18 24.25
C ALA A 31 -6.80 -31.10 23.67
N THR A 32 -6.22 -32.26 23.36
CA THR A 32 -4.94 -32.38 22.65
C THR A 32 -5.19 -32.84 21.23
N TYR A 33 -4.71 -32.08 20.26
CA TYR A 33 -4.75 -32.40 18.84
C TYR A 33 -3.39 -32.93 18.44
N ILE A 34 -3.35 -34.03 17.71
CA ILE A 34 -2.12 -34.68 17.22
C ILE A 34 -2.09 -34.63 15.68
N PRO A 35 -0.92 -34.86 15.04
CA PRO A 35 -0.82 -34.81 13.59
C PRO A 35 -1.87 -35.67 12.88
N GLY A 36 -2.50 -35.11 11.84
CA GLY A 36 -3.58 -35.73 11.07
C GLY A 36 -4.99 -35.53 11.64
N VAL A 37 -5.15 -35.03 12.87
CA VAL A 37 -6.47 -34.70 13.43
C VAL A 37 -6.97 -33.38 12.87
N VAL A 38 -8.27 -33.32 12.62
CA VAL A 38 -8.94 -32.11 12.12
C VAL A 38 -9.60 -31.35 13.27
N LEU A 39 -9.24 -30.08 13.46
CA LEU A 39 -9.96 -29.14 14.31
C LEU A 39 -10.98 -28.38 13.46
N CYS A 40 -12.26 -28.52 13.78
CA CYS A 40 -13.36 -27.78 13.16
C CYS A 40 -13.94 -26.77 14.15
N LEU A 41 -14.11 -25.51 13.74
CA LEU A 41 -14.72 -24.47 14.55
C LEU A 41 -15.39 -23.39 13.70
N PHE A 42 -16.23 -22.58 14.36
CA PHE A 42 -16.76 -21.35 13.78
C PHE A 42 -16.09 -20.15 14.43
N LEU A 43 -15.41 -19.34 13.62
CA LEU A 43 -14.86 -18.06 14.02
C LEU A 43 -15.87 -16.96 13.74
N GLN A 44 -16.16 -16.12 14.73
CA GLN A 44 -17.06 -14.97 14.57
C GLN A 44 -16.38 -13.86 13.75
N PRO A 45 -17.12 -12.85 13.28
CA PRO A 45 -16.53 -11.72 12.57
C PRO A 45 -15.36 -11.10 13.33
N TYR A 46 -14.24 -10.87 12.63
CA TYR A 46 -13.01 -10.27 13.15
C TYR A 46 -12.34 -11.04 14.29
N HIS A 47 -12.66 -12.32 14.47
CA HIS A 47 -11.96 -13.18 15.42
C HIS A 47 -10.68 -13.74 14.82
N SER A 48 -9.71 -14.00 15.69
CA SER A 48 -8.51 -14.76 15.36
C SER A 48 -8.37 -15.99 16.25
N LEU A 49 -7.88 -17.08 15.67
CA LEU A 49 -7.42 -18.28 16.37
C LEU A 49 -5.92 -18.34 16.25
N GLN A 50 -5.21 -18.29 17.37
CA GLN A 50 -3.77 -18.54 17.44
C GLN A 50 -3.52 -19.93 18.01
N LEU A 51 -2.70 -20.72 17.32
CA LEU A 51 -2.23 -22.02 17.78
C LEU A 51 -0.71 -22.00 17.90
N GLN A 52 -0.19 -22.57 18.99
CA GLN A 52 1.23 -22.61 19.29
C GLN A 52 1.66 -24.04 19.63
N SER A 53 2.87 -24.40 19.23
CA SER A 53 3.45 -25.72 19.52
C SER A 53 4.97 -25.65 19.60
N SER A 54 5.58 -26.62 20.28
CA SER A 54 7.02 -26.87 20.16
C SER A 54 7.39 -27.68 18.90
N GLN A 55 6.39 -28.18 18.16
CA GLN A 55 6.55 -28.90 16.89
C GLN A 55 6.30 -27.97 15.70
N ASP A 56 6.85 -28.30 14.54
CA ASP A 56 6.67 -27.53 13.31
C ASP A 56 5.26 -27.73 12.72
N PHE A 57 4.55 -26.62 12.46
CA PHE A 57 3.22 -26.63 11.84
C PHE A 57 3.25 -26.73 10.31
N THR A 58 4.42 -26.76 9.67
CA THR A 58 4.45 -26.73 8.21
C THR A 58 3.76 -27.96 7.62
N GLY A 59 3.03 -27.75 6.53
CA GLY A 59 2.12 -28.73 5.93
C GLY A 59 0.73 -28.78 6.57
N THR A 60 0.45 -27.99 7.61
CA THR A 60 -0.91 -27.86 8.16
C THR A 60 -1.85 -27.24 7.12
N ALA A 61 -2.95 -27.94 6.84
CA ALA A 61 -3.95 -27.47 5.88
C ALA A 61 -5.06 -26.69 6.60
N VAL A 62 -5.31 -25.46 6.16
CA VAL A 62 -6.40 -24.60 6.64
C VAL A 62 -7.42 -24.41 5.52
N VAL A 63 -8.64 -24.90 5.73
CA VAL A 63 -9.76 -24.78 4.79
C VAL A 63 -10.87 -23.94 5.44
N ALA A 64 -11.37 -22.94 4.74
CA ALA A 64 -12.43 -22.07 5.19
C ALA A 64 -13.51 -21.87 4.12
N ASP A 65 -14.74 -21.65 4.54
CA ASP A 65 -15.88 -21.37 3.64
C ASP A 65 -15.93 -19.92 3.15
N THR A 66 -15.21 -19.01 3.81
CA THR A 66 -14.99 -17.63 3.38
C THR A 66 -13.50 -17.28 3.47
N PRO A 67 -13.03 -16.22 2.77
CA PRO A 67 -11.63 -15.81 2.80
C PRO A 67 -11.13 -15.53 4.24
N VAL A 68 -9.99 -16.11 4.58
CA VAL A 68 -9.29 -15.90 5.85
C VAL A 68 -7.85 -15.45 5.60
N ALA A 69 -7.28 -14.71 6.53
CA ALA A 69 -5.84 -14.47 6.58
C ALA A 69 -5.17 -15.56 7.43
N VAL A 70 -4.10 -16.16 6.92
CA VAL A 70 -3.27 -17.11 7.66
C VAL A 70 -1.91 -16.47 7.88
N LEU A 71 -1.49 -16.34 9.13
CA LEU A 71 -0.17 -15.88 9.50
C LEU A 71 0.62 -17.04 10.09
N SER A 72 1.89 -17.15 9.76
CA SER A 72 2.80 -18.18 10.27
C SER A 72 4.02 -17.52 10.87
N GLY A 73 4.53 -18.07 11.96
CA GLY A 73 5.61 -17.43 12.69
C GLY A 73 6.18 -18.27 13.82
N HIS A 74 6.99 -17.61 14.62
CA HIS A 74 7.56 -18.15 15.83
C HIS A 74 7.48 -17.08 16.91
N THR A 75 7.06 -17.51 18.10
CA THR A 75 7.11 -16.68 19.31
C THR A 75 8.51 -16.14 19.63
N CYS A 76 9.54 -16.87 19.19
CA CYS A 76 10.88 -16.79 19.75
C CYS A 76 11.86 -17.60 18.87
N VAL A 77 12.45 -16.99 17.84
CA VAL A 77 13.52 -17.59 17.00
C VAL A 77 14.87 -17.18 17.54
N LYS A 78 15.81 -18.13 17.59
CA LYS A 78 17.20 -17.86 17.97
C LYS A 78 18.12 -18.15 16.78
N VAL A 79 18.60 -17.10 16.14
CA VAL A 79 19.61 -17.24 15.07
C VAL A 79 21.00 -16.89 15.57
N SER A 80 21.16 -15.76 16.26
CA SER A 80 22.45 -15.31 16.77
C SER A 80 22.39 -15.07 18.30
N ALA A 81 22.23 -13.81 18.72
CA ALA A 81 22.08 -13.40 20.10
C ALA A 81 20.66 -12.91 20.36
N GLY A 82 20.06 -13.34 21.47
CA GLY A 82 18.68 -13.00 21.80
C GLY A 82 17.66 -13.98 21.22
N PHE A 83 16.41 -13.57 21.26
CA PHE A 83 15.27 -14.33 20.77
C PHE A 83 14.27 -13.34 20.20
N ASP A 84 13.89 -13.55 18.95
CA ASP A 84 13.10 -12.58 18.20
C ASP A 84 11.77 -13.18 17.77
N PHE A 85 10.74 -12.34 17.79
CA PHE A 85 9.43 -12.68 17.26
C PHE A 85 9.44 -12.47 15.76
N VAL A 86 9.02 -13.48 15.01
CA VAL A 86 8.85 -13.35 13.55
C VAL A 86 7.48 -13.86 13.15
N VAL A 87 6.84 -13.15 12.23
CA VAL A 87 5.53 -13.51 11.69
C VAL A 87 5.43 -13.02 10.26
N GLU A 88 4.70 -13.76 9.43
CA GLU A 88 4.36 -13.33 8.08
C GLU A 88 2.98 -13.86 7.69
N GLN A 89 2.25 -13.07 6.91
CA GLN A 89 0.99 -13.49 6.32
C GLN A 89 1.26 -14.30 5.06
N LEU A 90 0.80 -15.55 5.05
CA LEU A 90 0.93 -16.45 3.90
C LEU A 90 -0.10 -16.09 2.82
N PHE A 91 0.27 -16.29 1.55
CA PHE A 91 -0.69 -16.24 0.45
C PHE A 91 -1.63 -17.45 0.46
N PRO A 92 -2.90 -17.27 0.07
CA PRO A 92 -3.78 -18.39 -0.24
C PRO A 92 -3.21 -19.21 -1.41
N MET A 93 -3.57 -20.50 -1.49
CA MET A 93 -3.07 -21.40 -2.54
C MET A 93 -3.41 -20.94 -3.96
N THR A 94 -4.48 -20.14 -4.14
CA THR A 94 -4.85 -19.53 -5.42
C THR A 94 -3.88 -18.46 -5.90
N ALA A 95 -3.03 -17.92 -5.03
CA ALA A 95 -2.01 -16.92 -5.33
C ALA A 95 -0.59 -17.51 -5.39
N TRP A 96 -0.44 -18.82 -5.20
CA TRP A 96 0.82 -19.53 -5.40
C TRP A 96 1.18 -19.54 -6.89
N GLY A 97 2.47 -19.70 -7.18
CA GLY A 97 2.96 -19.69 -8.55
C GLY A 97 3.97 -20.78 -8.82
N ARG A 98 4.46 -20.81 -10.07
CA ARG A 98 5.30 -21.90 -10.56
C ARG A 98 6.75 -21.50 -10.78
N SER A 99 7.06 -20.22 -10.70
CA SER A 99 8.42 -19.74 -10.89
C SER A 99 8.72 -18.61 -9.92
N TYR A 100 9.91 -18.67 -9.33
CA TYR A 100 10.38 -17.76 -8.29
C TYR A 100 11.83 -17.41 -8.53
N VAL A 101 12.20 -16.18 -8.19
CA VAL A 101 13.57 -15.67 -8.31
C VAL A 101 13.93 -15.00 -6.99
N VAL A 102 14.99 -15.48 -6.34
CA VAL A 102 15.64 -14.82 -5.21
C VAL A 102 17.02 -14.39 -5.66
N PRO A 103 17.27 -13.09 -5.86
CA PRO A 103 18.58 -12.58 -6.25
C PRO A 103 19.58 -12.62 -5.07
N PRO A 104 20.88 -12.43 -5.35
CA PRO A 104 21.86 -12.21 -4.29
C PRO A 104 21.48 -11.00 -3.42
N ASN A 105 21.59 -11.15 -2.10
CA ASN A 105 21.29 -10.08 -1.15
C ASN A 105 22.59 -9.50 -0.58
N PRO A 106 23.09 -8.34 -1.04
CA PRO A 106 24.38 -7.80 -0.63
C PRO A 106 24.46 -7.43 0.86
N LEU A 107 23.31 -7.30 1.53
CA LEU A 107 23.20 -6.94 2.95
C LEU A 107 23.49 -8.10 3.89
N GLN A 108 23.26 -9.34 3.46
CA GLN A 108 23.46 -10.52 4.29
C GLN A 108 24.92 -10.98 4.22
N THR A 109 25.70 -10.78 5.28
CA THR A 109 27.11 -11.23 5.30
C THR A 109 27.30 -12.69 5.71
N ASP A 110 26.26 -13.36 6.21
CA ASP A 110 26.24 -14.78 6.54
C ASP A 110 25.31 -15.55 5.57
N VAL A 111 24.27 -16.21 6.07
CA VAL A 111 23.34 -17.01 5.28
C VAL A 111 21.88 -16.74 5.66
N ASP A 112 21.01 -16.71 4.66
CA ASP A 112 19.55 -16.68 4.80
C ASP A 112 18.95 -18.01 4.35
N PHE A 113 17.67 -18.22 4.64
CA PHE A 113 16.97 -19.47 4.33
C PHE A 113 15.75 -19.22 3.47
N ILE A 114 15.55 -20.07 2.46
CA ILE A 114 14.35 -20.09 1.65
C ILE A 114 13.61 -21.39 1.93
N TYR A 115 12.35 -21.28 2.33
CA TYR A 115 11.45 -22.40 2.52
C TYR A 115 10.48 -22.49 1.36
N VAL A 116 10.40 -23.65 0.73
CA VAL A 116 9.50 -23.93 -0.39
C VAL A 116 8.51 -24.99 0.05
N VAL A 117 7.22 -24.71 -0.13
CA VAL A 117 6.11 -25.60 0.25
C VAL A 117 5.23 -25.88 -0.96
N MET A 118 4.73 -27.10 -1.08
CA MET A 118 3.78 -27.51 -2.11
C MET A 118 2.57 -28.24 -1.51
N ASP A 119 1.45 -28.24 -2.24
CA ASP A 119 0.19 -28.86 -1.81
C ASP A 119 -0.07 -30.22 -2.48
N GLU A 120 0.75 -30.59 -3.47
CA GLU A 120 0.62 -31.84 -4.21
C GLU A 120 2.00 -32.44 -4.48
N ASP A 121 2.09 -33.77 -4.48
CA ASP A 121 3.34 -34.50 -4.78
C ASP A 121 3.89 -34.10 -6.15
N ASN A 122 5.11 -33.56 -6.17
CA ASN A 122 5.72 -33.12 -7.40
C ASN A 122 7.23 -32.99 -7.33
N THR A 123 7.83 -32.60 -8.45
CA THR A 123 9.25 -32.27 -8.55
C THR A 123 9.39 -30.77 -8.83
N ILE A 124 10.26 -30.11 -8.07
CA ILE A 124 10.74 -28.77 -8.40
C ILE A 124 12.11 -28.87 -9.09
N THR A 125 12.33 -27.98 -10.05
CA THR A 125 13.65 -27.71 -10.63
C THR A 125 14.18 -26.43 -10.02
N TYR A 126 15.42 -26.43 -9.55
CA TYR A 126 16.05 -25.26 -8.96
C TYR A 126 17.45 -25.02 -9.53
N ASN A 127 17.91 -23.77 -9.45
CA ASN A 127 19.25 -23.37 -9.84
C ASN A 127 19.83 -22.40 -8.79
N THR A 128 21.02 -22.72 -8.30
CA THR A 128 21.79 -21.93 -7.32
C THR A 128 23.14 -21.44 -7.88
N GLY A 129 23.30 -21.45 -9.21
CA GLY A 129 24.51 -21.08 -9.94
C GLY A 129 25.47 -22.24 -10.23
N SER A 130 25.03 -23.49 -10.05
CA SER A 130 25.78 -24.70 -10.39
C SER A 130 25.07 -25.54 -11.47
N GLY A 131 24.20 -24.90 -12.25
CA GLY A 131 23.27 -25.57 -13.16
C GLY A 131 21.97 -26.00 -12.48
N ASN A 132 21.07 -26.58 -13.28
CA ASN A 132 19.75 -27.02 -12.82
C ASN A 132 19.86 -28.36 -12.07
N ALA A 133 19.20 -28.44 -10.92
CA ALA A 133 18.98 -29.66 -10.15
C ALA A 133 17.48 -29.84 -9.88
N THR A 134 17.09 -31.05 -9.50
CA THR A 134 15.69 -31.39 -9.22
C THR A 134 15.56 -32.04 -7.85
N VAL A 135 14.45 -31.78 -7.17
CA VAL A 135 14.08 -32.49 -5.94
C VAL A 135 12.61 -32.86 -6.00
N ALA A 136 12.31 -34.14 -5.72
CA ALA A 136 10.96 -34.63 -5.54
C ALA A 136 10.52 -34.31 -4.11
N MET A 137 9.28 -33.87 -3.97
CA MET A 137 8.70 -33.41 -2.72
C MET A 137 7.26 -33.93 -2.62
N VAL A 138 6.83 -34.20 -1.40
CA VAL A 138 5.47 -34.65 -1.07
C VAL A 138 4.61 -33.45 -0.69
N ALA A 139 3.29 -33.54 -0.90
CA ALA A 139 2.33 -32.56 -0.42
C ALA A 139 2.54 -32.23 1.07
N GLY A 140 2.64 -30.94 1.39
CA GLY A 140 2.89 -30.44 2.75
C GLY A 140 4.36 -30.49 3.20
N GLU A 141 5.27 -31.06 2.40
CA GLU A 141 6.71 -31.09 2.70
C GLU A 141 7.36 -29.71 2.46
N VAL A 142 8.39 -29.41 3.25
CA VAL A 142 9.24 -28.22 3.12
C VAL A 142 10.58 -28.59 2.54
N GLN A 143 10.95 -27.94 1.46
CA GLN A 143 12.35 -27.90 1.03
C GLN A 143 12.99 -26.59 1.46
N MET A 144 14.07 -26.70 2.24
CA MET A 144 14.89 -25.56 2.65
C MET A 144 16.09 -25.41 1.70
N PHE A 145 16.37 -24.17 1.29
CA PHE A 145 17.57 -23.76 0.57
C PHE A 145 18.32 -22.70 1.35
N VAL A 146 19.66 -22.75 1.30
CA VAL A 146 20.53 -21.76 1.93
C VAL A 146 20.98 -20.76 0.86
N VAL A 147 20.80 -19.47 1.13
CA VAL A 147 21.27 -18.37 0.26
C VAL A 147 22.20 -17.43 1.03
N ASN A 148 23.03 -16.67 0.34
CA ASN A 148 23.98 -15.72 0.92
C ASN A 148 24.17 -14.52 -0.03
N ARG A 149 25.06 -13.58 0.33
CA ARG A 149 25.30 -12.38 -0.50
C ARG A 149 25.67 -12.58 -1.96
N ASN A 150 26.16 -13.76 -2.33
CA ASN A 150 26.64 -14.06 -3.68
C ASN A 150 25.82 -15.15 -4.39
N SER A 151 24.92 -15.84 -3.67
CA SER A 151 24.08 -16.87 -4.27
C SER A 151 22.70 -16.33 -4.62
N HIS A 152 22.16 -16.87 -5.70
CA HIS A 152 20.77 -16.69 -6.08
C HIS A 152 20.06 -18.02 -5.94
N LEU A 153 18.73 -17.99 -6.01
CA LEU A 153 17.89 -19.16 -6.18
C LEU A 153 16.85 -18.87 -7.25
N TYR A 154 16.85 -19.67 -8.29
CA TYR A 154 15.76 -19.73 -9.26
C TYR A 154 15.02 -21.04 -9.10
N ILE A 155 13.69 -21.01 -9.05
CA ILE A 155 12.84 -22.21 -9.02
C ILE A 155 11.86 -22.19 -10.18
N SER A 156 11.65 -23.37 -10.75
CA SER A 156 10.57 -23.68 -11.68
C SER A 156 9.90 -24.98 -11.27
N ALA A 157 8.58 -24.96 -11.14
CA ALA A 157 7.75 -26.06 -10.65
C ALA A 157 6.65 -26.41 -11.65
N VAL A 158 6.25 -27.69 -11.66
CA VAL A 158 5.14 -28.17 -12.49
C VAL A 158 3.79 -27.73 -11.90
N VAL A 159 3.68 -27.73 -10.58
CA VAL A 159 2.52 -27.24 -9.82
C VAL A 159 2.87 -25.98 -9.04
N ALA A 160 1.85 -25.25 -8.61
CA ALA A 160 2.05 -24.04 -7.84
C ALA A 160 2.64 -24.37 -6.46
N VAL A 161 3.60 -23.56 -6.02
CA VAL A 161 4.29 -23.66 -4.73
C VAL A 161 4.27 -22.31 -4.04
N GLN A 162 4.56 -22.25 -2.75
CA GLN A 162 4.84 -21.00 -2.03
C GLN A 162 6.29 -20.96 -1.58
N MET A 163 6.85 -19.75 -1.58
CA MET A 163 8.22 -19.50 -1.14
C MET A 163 8.22 -18.45 -0.02
N VAL A 164 8.86 -18.80 1.09
CA VAL A 164 9.07 -17.89 2.23
C VAL A 164 10.57 -17.69 2.42
N PHE A 165 10.98 -16.44 2.39
CA PHE A 165 12.32 -15.98 2.71
C PHE A 165 12.41 -15.72 4.21
N PHE A 166 13.41 -16.30 4.86
CA PHE A 166 13.74 -16.03 6.25
C PHE A 166 15.10 -15.34 6.29
N PHE A 167 15.06 -14.03 6.57
CA PHE A 167 16.26 -13.27 6.87
C PHE A 167 16.75 -13.69 8.24
N SER A 168 17.97 -14.21 8.32
CA SER A 168 18.50 -14.78 9.56
C SER A 168 18.91 -13.69 10.58
N GLY A 169 19.05 -12.45 10.14
CA GLY A 169 19.62 -11.40 10.97
C GLY A 169 21.15 -11.44 10.99
N LEU A 170 21.72 -10.40 11.60
CA LEU A 170 23.15 -10.21 11.88
C LEU A 170 23.30 -9.69 13.32
N SER A 171 24.52 -9.39 13.76
CA SER A 171 24.79 -8.92 15.13
C SER A 171 24.00 -7.68 15.59
N TRP A 172 23.43 -6.91 14.67
CA TRP A 172 22.62 -5.72 14.95
C TRP A 172 21.28 -5.68 14.21
N GLN A 173 20.95 -6.72 13.44
CA GLN A 173 19.74 -6.82 12.60
C GLN A 173 18.92 -8.02 13.05
N ASP A 174 17.66 -7.79 13.39
CA ASP A 174 16.79 -8.89 13.82
C ASP A 174 16.27 -9.67 12.61
N PRO A 175 15.98 -10.97 12.78
CA PRO A 175 15.42 -11.79 11.73
C PRO A 175 13.99 -11.37 11.38
N PHE A 176 13.57 -11.69 10.16
CA PHE A 176 12.19 -11.52 9.72
C PHE A 176 11.83 -12.56 8.66
N LEU A 177 10.53 -12.76 8.48
CA LEU A 177 9.97 -13.54 7.40
C LEU A 177 9.49 -12.60 6.29
N LEU A 178 9.54 -13.08 5.05
CA LEU A 178 9.01 -12.41 3.87
C LEU A 178 8.44 -13.48 2.93
N VAL A 179 7.19 -13.34 2.50
CA VAL A 179 6.68 -14.18 1.39
C VAL A 179 7.25 -13.66 0.08
N VAL A 180 7.98 -14.51 -0.64
CA VAL A 180 8.51 -14.18 -1.97
C VAL A 180 7.37 -14.33 -2.98
N PRO A 181 7.04 -13.31 -3.77
CA PRO A 181 6.00 -13.40 -4.77
C PRO A 181 6.48 -14.24 -5.97
N PRO A 182 5.59 -15.01 -6.61
CA PRO A 182 5.95 -15.68 -7.86
C PRO A 182 6.22 -14.65 -8.97
N VAL A 183 6.93 -15.08 -10.01
CA VAL A 183 7.19 -14.26 -11.20
C VAL A 183 5.88 -13.78 -11.86
N THR A 184 4.81 -14.58 -11.79
CA THR A 184 3.47 -14.19 -12.27
C THR A 184 2.84 -13.05 -11.45
N ALA A 185 3.31 -12.83 -10.22
CA ALA A 185 2.91 -11.72 -9.36
C ALA A 185 3.77 -10.45 -9.54
N HIS A 186 4.78 -10.47 -10.41
CA HIS A 186 5.51 -9.26 -10.83
C HIS A 186 4.57 -8.22 -11.45
N CYS A 187 4.98 -6.95 -11.47
CA CYS A 187 4.17 -5.83 -11.97
C CYS A 187 4.97 -4.83 -12.77
N THR A 188 4.28 -4.08 -13.63
CA THR A 188 4.88 -3.03 -14.44
C THR A 188 5.22 -1.78 -13.63
N ALA A 189 4.66 -1.63 -12.44
CA ALA A 189 5.01 -0.52 -11.55
C ALA A 189 4.83 -0.90 -10.08
N PHE A 190 5.69 -0.35 -9.22
CA PHE A 190 5.62 -0.47 -7.77
C PHE A 190 5.80 0.89 -7.11
N HIS A 191 5.08 1.09 -6.02
CA HIS A 191 5.34 2.17 -5.08
C HIS A 191 5.91 1.58 -3.79
N PHE A 192 6.92 2.27 -3.25
CA PHE A 192 7.57 1.84 -2.02
C PHE A 192 8.10 3.06 -1.26
N SER A 193 8.04 3.01 0.06
CA SER A 193 8.42 4.10 0.94
C SER A 193 9.39 3.59 1.99
N SER A 194 10.31 4.47 2.40
CA SER A 194 11.20 4.16 3.51
C SER A 194 10.47 4.25 4.85
N VAL A 195 10.81 3.36 5.77
CA VAL A 195 10.49 3.54 7.19
C VAL A 195 11.47 4.58 7.78
N PRO A 196 10.98 5.69 8.38
CA PRO A 196 11.83 6.73 8.93
C PRO A 196 12.81 6.19 9.98
N SER A 197 14.03 6.74 10.01
CA SER A 197 15.09 6.37 10.97
C SER A 197 15.62 4.93 10.86
N GLN A 198 15.32 4.24 9.77
CA GLN A 198 15.81 2.90 9.48
C GLN A 198 16.69 2.91 8.22
N TYR A 199 17.63 1.97 8.13
CA TYR A 199 18.30 1.68 6.88
C TYR A 199 17.34 0.93 5.97
N ASN A 200 17.03 1.49 4.82
CA ASN A 200 16.04 0.97 3.89
C ASN A 200 16.70 0.55 2.58
N HIS A 201 16.36 -0.64 2.11
CA HIS A 201 16.93 -1.22 0.91
C HIS A 201 15.87 -1.91 0.08
N ALA A 202 15.96 -1.81 -1.24
CA ALA A 202 15.14 -2.60 -2.13
C ALA A 202 15.99 -3.35 -3.15
N ILE A 203 15.55 -4.57 -3.48
CA ILE A 203 16.11 -5.34 -4.56
C ILE A 203 15.08 -5.43 -5.67
N LEU A 204 15.44 -4.86 -6.82
CA LEU A 204 14.69 -4.95 -8.06
C LEU A 204 15.07 -6.24 -8.79
N ILE A 205 14.08 -6.95 -9.33
CA ILE A 205 14.24 -8.13 -10.17
C ILE A 205 13.62 -7.80 -11.53
N ALA A 206 14.38 -7.96 -12.61
CA ALA A 206 13.99 -7.54 -13.94
C ALA A 206 14.28 -8.66 -14.95
N PRO A 207 13.32 -9.07 -15.81
CA PRO A 207 13.64 -9.96 -16.91
C PRO A 207 14.51 -9.26 -17.95
N THR A 208 15.22 -10.01 -18.79
CA THR A 208 16.16 -9.49 -19.81
C THR A 208 15.61 -8.35 -20.67
N PRO A 209 14.34 -8.37 -21.15
CA PRO A 209 13.79 -7.26 -21.93
C PRO A 209 13.61 -5.94 -21.15
N ALA A 210 13.58 -5.99 -19.82
CA ALA A 210 13.29 -4.85 -18.95
C ALA A 210 14.51 -3.93 -18.73
N THR A 211 15.72 -4.42 -18.98
CA THR A 211 16.95 -3.78 -18.47
C THR A 211 17.24 -2.40 -19.07
N ALA A 212 16.66 -2.07 -20.22
CA ALA A 212 16.83 -0.77 -20.88
C ALA A 212 15.72 0.24 -20.57
N THR A 213 14.58 -0.22 -20.05
CA THR A 213 13.34 0.57 -19.94
C THR A 213 12.86 0.77 -18.51
N THR A 214 13.50 0.12 -17.54
CA THR A 214 13.15 0.32 -16.12
C THR A 214 13.57 1.71 -15.65
N THR A 215 12.62 2.41 -15.03
CA THR A 215 12.82 3.71 -14.40
C THR A 215 12.76 3.61 -12.88
N LEU A 216 13.42 4.56 -12.22
CA LEU A 216 13.27 4.85 -10.81
C LEU A 216 12.72 6.27 -10.69
N ASN A 217 11.61 6.44 -9.97
CA ASN A 217 10.89 7.70 -9.85
C ASN A 217 10.54 8.31 -11.23
N HIS A 218 10.12 7.50 -12.20
CA HIS A 218 9.85 7.89 -13.59
C HIS A 218 11.06 8.33 -14.43
N TRP A 219 12.28 8.30 -13.88
CA TRP A 219 13.49 8.68 -14.61
C TRP A 219 14.37 7.46 -14.90
N PRO A 220 15.00 7.38 -16.09
CA PRO A 220 16.05 6.40 -16.35
C PRO A 220 17.21 6.64 -15.39
N ASP A 221 17.41 5.75 -14.45
CA ASP A 221 18.46 5.90 -13.45
C ASP A 221 19.73 5.16 -13.89
N LYS A 222 20.76 5.93 -14.26
CA LYS A 222 22.07 5.38 -14.65
C LYS A 222 22.83 4.74 -13.49
N THR A 223 22.41 4.97 -12.24
CA THR A 223 22.98 4.35 -11.04
C THR A 223 22.42 2.95 -10.78
N LEU A 224 21.31 2.59 -11.44
CA LEU A 224 20.69 1.28 -11.35
C LEU A 224 21.54 0.24 -12.12
N ALA A 225 22.62 -0.21 -11.49
CA ALA A 225 23.56 -1.16 -12.07
C ALA A 225 22.96 -2.58 -12.05
N LEU A 226 22.16 -2.90 -13.08
CA LEU A 226 21.58 -4.23 -13.26
C LEU A 226 22.66 -5.29 -13.51
N GLN A 227 22.62 -6.34 -12.71
CA GLN A 227 23.54 -7.47 -12.76
C GLN A 227 22.79 -8.72 -13.19
N ALA A 228 23.37 -9.50 -14.09
CA ALA A 228 22.77 -10.76 -14.53
C ALA A 228 22.73 -11.78 -13.38
N ILE A 229 21.60 -12.47 -13.24
CA ILE A 229 21.50 -13.66 -12.40
C ILE A 229 21.94 -14.85 -13.27
N ARG A 230 23.07 -15.47 -12.90
CA ARG A 230 23.69 -16.56 -13.67
C ARG A 230 22.67 -17.66 -13.99
N ASP A 231 22.74 -18.19 -15.22
CA ASP A 231 21.90 -19.29 -15.72
C ASP A 231 20.38 -19.01 -15.67
N THR A 232 19.98 -17.74 -15.74
CA THR A 232 18.57 -17.32 -15.83
C THR A 232 18.40 -16.16 -16.82
N ASP A 233 17.15 -15.86 -17.18
CA ASP A 233 16.79 -14.69 -17.99
C ASP A 233 16.55 -13.42 -17.14
N PHE A 234 16.96 -13.43 -15.87
CA PHE A 234 16.73 -12.35 -14.92
C PHE A 234 18.00 -11.57 -14.59
N PHE A 235 17.78 -10.30 -14.30
CA PHE A 235 18.73 -9.35 -13.78
C PHE A 235 18.22 -8.82 -12.44
N TRP A 236 19.13 -8.30 -11.64
CA TRP A 236 18.78 -7.66 -10.38
C TRP A 236 19.57 -6.39 -10.15
N ALA A 237 19.01 -5.47 -9.38
CA ALA A 237 19.70 -4.26 -8.94
C ALA A 237 19.37 -3.96 -7.48
N SER A 238 20.35 -3.39 -6.81
CA SER A 238 20.30 -2.96 -5.42
C SER A 238 19.94 -1.47 -5.40
N ILE A 239 18.87 -1.10 -4.71
CA ILE A 239 18.36 0.27 -4.59
C ILE A 239 18.52 0.72 -3.14
N THR A 240 19.34 1.73 -2.90
CA THR A 240 19.36 2.45 -1.62
C THR A 240 18.17 3.40 -1.59
N MET A 241 17.28 3.23 -0.62
CA MET A 241 16.05 4.01 -0.58
C MET A 241 16.26 5.40 0.03
N SER A 242 15.59 6.39 -0.53
CA SER A 242 15.51 7.76 -0.01
C SER A 242 14.43 7.89 1.06
N THR A 243 14.42 9.00 1.82
CA THR A 243 13.38 9.29 2.82
C THR A 243 12.01 9.65 2.24
N THR A 244 11.93 9.86 0.92
CA THR A 244 10.70 10.16 0.19
C THR A 244 10.13 8.89 -0.44
N MET A 245 8.82 8.88 -0.71
CA MET A 245 8.19 7.82 -1.48
C MET A 245 8.87 7.68 -2.84
N GLN A 246 9.16 6.45 -3.23
CA GLN A 246 9.81 6.12 -4.49
C GLN A 246 8.91 5.19 -5.30
N SER A 247 9.20 5.14 -6.60
CA SER A 247 8.53 4.25 -7.53
C SER A 247 9.51 3.62 -8.48
N THR A 248 9.19 2.43 -8.96
CA THR A 248 9.92 1.80 -10.06
C THR A 248 8.93 1.31 -11.07
N GLU A 249 9.20 1.60 -12.34
CA GLU A 249 8.29 1.32 -13.43
C GLU A 249 9.04 0.68 -14.59
N ASN A 250 8.33 -0.19 -15.29
CA ASN A 250 8.71 -0.68 -16.59
C ASN A 250 7.46 -0.75 -17.47
N SER A 251 7.43 0.05 -18.54
CA SER A 251 6.26 0.19 -19.41
C SER A 251 6.00 -1.01 -20.31
N GLN A 252 6.91 -1.98 -20.37
CA GLN A 252 6.85 -3.08 -21.32
C GLN A 252 6.70 -4.45 -20.67
N VAL A 253 7.36 -4.68 -19.53
CA VAL A 253 7.41 -6.00 -18.90
C VAL A 253 7.29 -5.92 -17.38
N PRO A 254 6.63 -6.89 -16.73
CA PRO A 254 6.57 -6.95 -15.27
C PRO A 254 7.94 -7.16 -14.62
N ILE A 255 8.21 -6.38 -13.56
CA ILE A 255 9.38 -6.46 -12.69
C ILE A 255 8.97 -6.97 -11.30
N GLY A 256 9.92 -7.47 -10.52
CA GLY A 256 9.74 -7.85 -9.12
C GLY A 256 10.45 -6.84 -8.21
N LEU A 257 9.94 -6.66 -7.01
CA LEU A 257 10.56 -5.79 -6.01
C LEU A 257 10.46 -6.44 -4.63
N LEU A 258 11.58 -6.52 -3.93
CA LEU A 258 11.63 -6.92 -2.53
C LEU A 258 12.21 -5.76 -1.73
N VAL A 259 11.54 -5.38 -0.64
CA VAL A 259 11.96 -4.28 0.23
C VAL A 259 12.37 -4.86 1.57
N PHE A 260 13.46 -4.34 2.11
CA PHE A 260 14.04 -4.74 3.38
C PHE A 260 14.40 -3.48 4.16
N GLY A 261 14.39 -3.57 5.48
CA GLY A 261 14.99 -2.53 6.28
C GLY A 261 15.32 -2.93 7.69
N PHE A 262 16.18 -2.12 8.28
CA PHE A 262 16.92 -2.47 9.48
C PHE A 262 17.10 -1.26 10.39
N GLN A 263 16.94 -1.50 11.68
CA GLN A 263 17.41 -0.64 12.75
C GLN A 263 18.21 -1.50 13.73
N SER A 264 18.91 -0.88 14.68
CA SER A 264 19.53 -1.62 15.77
C SER A 264 18.47 -2.48 16.46
N HIS A 265 18.61 -3.81 16.35
CA HIS A 265 17.68 -4.79 16.87
C HIS A 265 16.25 -4.63 16.32
N THR A 266 16.13 -4.43 15.01
CA THR A 266 14.86 -4.52 14.28
C THR A 266 15.14 -4.83 12.82
N GLY A 267 14.37 -5.75 12.24
CA GLY A 267 14.39 -6.05 10.82
C GLY A 267 12.97 -6.18 10.29
N TYR A 268 12.76 -5.81 9.03
CA TYR A 268 11.52 -6.09 8.31
C TYR A 268 11.80 -6.36 6.84
N GLY A 269 10.86 -7.05 6.20
CA GLY A 269 10.83 -7.17 4.75
C GLY A 269 9.40 -7.28 4.24
N PHE A 270 9.16 -6.82 3.02
CA PHE A 270 7.91 -7.06 2.30
C PHE A 270 8.15 -7.05 0.78
N PRO A 271 7.33 -7.76 -0.01
CA PRO A 271 7.31 -7.57 -1.45
C PRO A 271 6.77 -6.18 -1.79
N GLY A 272 7.30 -5.56 -2.85
CA GLY A 272 6.86 -4.26 -3.30
C GLY A 272 5.36 -4.19 -3.51
N LEU A 273 4.75 -3.08 -3.12
CA LEU A 273 3.32 -2.84 -3.34
C LEU A 273 3.11 -2.44 -4.79
N ARG A 274 2.38 -3.29 -5.53
CA ARG A 274 2.00 -3.03 -6.92
C ARG A 274 1.40 -1.62 -6.98
N ALA A 275 1.94 -0.78 -7.86
CA ALA A 275 1.30 0.48 -8.18
C ALA A 275 0.04 0.13 -8.98
N SER A 276 -1.09 -0.03 -8.29
CA SER A 276 -2.37 0.10 -8.97
C SER A 276 -2.42 1.52 -9.49
N THR A 277 -2.88 1.72 -10.74
CA THR A 277 -3.51 3.00 -11.09
C THR A 277 -4.40 3.35 -9.91
N PRO A 278 -4.19 4.49 -9.21
CA PRO A 278 -5.07 4.84 -8.11
C PRO A 278 -6.47 4.67 -8.64
N ILE A 279 -7.25 3.79 -8.01
CA ILE A 279 -8.68 3.76 -8.31
C ILE A 279 -9.08 5.18 -7.98
N SER A 280 -9.38 5.99 -9.00
CA SER A 280 -10.07 7.23 -8.79
C SER A 280 -11.39 6.78 -8.19
N LEU A 281 -11.48 6.76 -6.87
CA LEU A 281 -12.74 6.56 -6.19
C LEU A 281 -13.64 7.63 -6.78
N SER A 282 -14.61 7.21 -7.59
CA SER A 282 -15.56 8.15 -8.15
C SER A 282 -16.35 8.74 -6.98
N CYS A 283 -16.84 9.98 -7.09
CA CYS A 283 -17.74 10.48 -6.05
C CYS A 283 -18.95 9.57 -5.87
N GLU A 284 -19.41 8.91 -6.92
CA GLU A 284 -20.46 7.91 -6.81
C GLU A 284 -20.04 6.73 -5.92
N ASP A 285 -18.80 6.28 -5.95
CA ASP A 285 -18.33 5.20 -5.06
C ASP A 285 -18.23 5.66 -3.60
N LEU A 286 -17.87 6.92 -3.37
CA LEU A 286 -17.86 7.53 -2.03
C LEU A 286 -19.28 7.73 -1.48
N VAL A 287 -20.24 8.14 -2.32
CA VAL A 287 -21.64 8.38 -1.96
C VAL A 287 -22.45 7.07 -1.85
N LYS A 288 -22.22 6.08 -2.71
CA LYS A 288 -22.88 4.75 -2.64
C LYS A 288 -22.47 3.96 -1.39
N LYS A 289 -21.27 4.23 -0.83
CA LYS A 289 -20.86 3.70 0.46
C LYS A 289 -21.73 4.22 1.61
N GLU A 290 -22.19 5.47 1.54
CA GLU A 290 -23.09 6.08 2.51
C GLU A 290 -24.52 5.48 2.49
N GLU A 291 -25.00 5.01 1.34
CA GLU A 291 -26.35 4.40 1.24
C GLU A 291 -26.37 2.91 1.61
N LYS A 292 -25.25 2.18 1.44
CA LYS A 292 -25.16 0.73 1.73
C LYS A 292 -24.71 0.41 3.15
N GLU A 293 -23.95 1.29 3.78
CA GLU A 293 -23.59 1.17 5.19
C GLU A 293 -24.34 2.27 5.94
N ASN A 294 -25.09 1.91 6.99
CA ASN A 294 -25.67 2.86 7.93
C ASN A 294 -24.57 3.52 8.79
N CYS A 295 -23.51 3.99 8.13
CA CYS A 295 -22.33 4.60 8.70
C CYS A 295 -22.75 5.95 9.23
N LYS A 296 -23.08 5.99 10.53
CA LYS A 296 -22.88 7.22 11.29
C LYS A 296 -21.42 7.60 11.08
N VAL A 297 -21.19 8.73 10.39
CA VAL A 297 -19.88 9.39 10.32
C VAL A 297 -19.23 9.27 11.70
N SER A 298 -18.07 8.61 11.81
CA SER A 298 -17.39 8.41 13.09
C SER A 298 -16.73 9.73 13.53
N SER A 299 -17.56 10.73 13.84
CA SER A 299 -17.08 11.91 14.54
C SER A 299 -16.78 11.49 15.98
N ILE A 300 -15.50 11.50 16.34
CA ILE A 300 -15.04 11.35 17.73
C ILE A 300 -15.55 12.55 18.56
N GLY A 301 -15.67 13.72 17.92
CA GLY A 301 -16.31 14.90 18.48
C GLY A 301 -16.30 16.09 17.53
N SER A 302 -17.06 17.14 17.86
CA SER A 302 -17.08 18.39 17.11
C SER A 302 -17.09 19.60 18.05
N ILE A 303 -16.37 20.66 17.67
CA ILE A 303 -16.40 21.95 18.36
C ILE A 303 -16.77 23.01 17.33
N THR A 304 -17.77 23.83 17.66
CA THR A 304 -18.16 24.99 16.87
C THR A 304 -17.93 26.27 17.66
N ILE A 305 -17.20 27.21 17.08
CA ILE A 305 -16.86 28.50 17.66
C ILE A 305 -17.43 29.59 16.75
N HIS A 306 -18.13 30.56 17.34
CA HIS A 306 -18.60 31.75 16.64
C HIS A 306 -17.75 32.95 17.03
N VAL A 307 -17.14 33.61 16.04
CA VAL A 307 -16.34 34.83 16.21
C VAL A 307 -16.91 35.90 15.28
N GLY A 308 -17.75 36.78 15.81
CA GLY A 308 -18.51 37.73 14.98
C GLY A 308 -19.48 36.99 14.05
N ASN A 309 -19.41 37.26 12.74
CA ASN A 309 -20.16 36.54 11.71
C ASN A 309 -19.46 35.27 11.20
N LEU A 310 -18.23 35.00 11.64
CA LEU A 310 -17.48 33.81 11.25
C LEU A 310 -17.84 32.64 12.17
N THR A 311 -18.23 31.52 11.57
CA THR A 311 -18.40 30.24 12.26
C THR A 311 -17.23 29.32 11.89
N VAL A 312 -16.57 28.77 12.90
CA VAL A 312 -15.50 27.78 12.75
C VAL A 312 -15.93 26.49 13.40
N THR A 313 -16.11 25.45 12.61
CA THR A 313 -16.43 24.09 13.07
C THR A 313 -15.23 23.19 12.84
N ALA A 314 -14.73 22.56 13.90
CA ALA A 314 -13.72 21.52 13.83
C ALA A 314 -14.35 20.17 14.17
N VAL A 315 -14.24 19.20 13.27
CA VAL A 315 -14.73 17.83 13.45
C VAL A 315 -13.53 16.90 13.55
N GLN A 316 -13.42 16.18 14.65
CA GLN A 316 -12.40 15.16 14.86
C GLN A 316 -12.92 13.80 14.40
N SER A 317 -12.16 13.11 13.56
CA SER A 317 -12.38 11.72 13.17
C SER A 317 -11.12 10.89 13.39
N GLU A 318 -11.21 9.58 13.14
CA GLU A 318 -10.07 8.66 13.13
C GLU A 318 -9.01 9.06 12.08
N ASN A 319 -9.44 9.66 10.97
CA ASN A 319 -8.57 10.11 9.87
C ASN A 319 -8.03 11.54 10.05
N GLY A 320 -8.20 12.12 11.25
CA GLY A 320 -7.75 13.46 11.59
C GLY A 320 -8.88 14.48 11.71
N MET A 321 -8.49 15.77 11.80
CA MET A 321 -9.39 16.89 12.07
C MET A 321 -9.72 17.66 10.79
N VAL A 322 -11.01 17.71 10.44
CA VAL A 322 -11.51 18.59 9.37
C VAL A 322 -11.97 19.90 10.00
N ARG A 323 -11.60 21.04 9.39
CA ARG A 323 -12.03 22.36 9.85
C ARG A 323 -12.80 23.07 8.75
N VAL A 324 -13.98 23.55 9.08
CA VAL A 324 -14.85 24.34 8.21
C VAL A 324 -14.93 25.75 8.79
N LEU A 325 -14.56 26.75 8.01
CA LEU A 325 -14.69 28.16 8.35
C LEU A 325 -15.65 28.79 7.36
N TYR A 326 -16.69 29.45 7.84
CA TYR A 326 -17.68 30.04 6.95
C TYR A 326 -18.36 31.26 7.58
N ASN A 327 -18.67 32.26 6.75
CA ASN A 327 -19.26 33.54 7.18
C ASN A 327 -20.75 33.69 6.81
N TRP A 328 -21.38 32.61 6.32
CA TRP A 328 -22.76 32.55 5.81
C TRP A 328 -23.09 33.46 4.61
N ASP A 329 -22.12 34.20 4.08
CA ASP A 329 -22.32 35.12 2.96
C ASP A 329 -21.69 34.53 1.68
N ASP A 330 -20.37 34.63 1.56
CA ASP A 330 -19.63 34.29 0.35
C ASP A 330 -18.34 33.51 0.61
N HIS A 331 -17.98 33.27 1.88
CA HIS A 331 -16.70 32.70 2.25
C HIS A 331 -16.88 31.34 2.93
N LEU A 332 -16.28 30.31 2.32
CA LEU A 332 -16.17 28.95 2.83
C LEU A 332 -14.73 28.47 2.66
N VAL A 333 -14.12 28.02 3.76
CA VAL A 333 -12.81 27.39 3.74
C VAL A 333 -12.92 26.05 4.44
N ILE A 334 -12.57 24.99 3.71
CA ILE A 334 -12.49 23.63 4.25
C ILE A 334 -11.01 23.26 4.31
N LYS A 335 -10.53 22.90 5.51
CA LYS A 335 -9.20 22.34 5.71
C LYS A 335 -9.31 20.86 6.01
N VAL A 336 -8.69 20.07 5.15
CA VAL A 336 -8.75 18.61 5.18
C VAL A 336 -7.36 18.07 5.59
N PRO A 337 -7.27 17.06 6.48
CA PRO A 337 -5.99 16.44 6.84
C PRO A 337 -5.38 15.69 5.65
N ALA A 338 -4.04 15.63 5.59
CA ALA A 338 -3.31 14.96 4.50
C ALA A 338 -3.68 13.47 4.34
N ALA A 339 -4.15 12.81 5.41
CA ALA A 339 -4.61 11.42 5.36
C ALA A 339 -5.82 11.17 4.43
N LEU A 340 -6.54 12.25 4.06
CA LEU A 340 -7.68 12.24 3.14
C LEU A 340 -7.30 12.72 1.73
N SER A 341 -6.02 12.91 1.44
CA SER A 341 -5.51 13.19 0.10
C SER A 341 -5.91 12.07 -0.88
N GLY A 342 -6.53 12.42 -2.01
CA GLY A 342 -7.06 11.47 -3.00
C GLY A 342 -8.29 10.69 -2.54
N LYS A 343 -8.87 11.02 -1.38
CA LYS A 343 -10.05 10.35 -0.78
C LYS A 343 -11.24 11.29 -0.59
N VAL A 344 -11.13 12.51 -1.08
CA VAL A 344 -12.22 13.48 -1.18
C VAL A 344 -12.52 13.72 -2.65
N CYS A 345 -13.69 14.26 -2.94
CA CYS A 345 -14.08 14.61 -4.31
C CYS A 345 -15.16 15.69 -4.28
N GLY A 346 -15.47 16.28 -5.44
CA GLY A 346 -16.50 17.32 -5.60
C GLY A 346 -15.90 18.61 -6.14
N MET A 347 -16.57 19.74 -5.91
CA MET A 347 -16.16 21.05 -6.47
C MET A 347 -14.79 21.55 -5.96
N PHE A 348 -14.27 20.97 -4.87
CA PHE A 348 -12.97 21.30 -4.31
C PHE A 348 -11.84 20.35 -4.79
N GLY A 349 -12.13 19.49 -5.76
CA GLY A 349 -11.17 18.53 -6.28
C GLY A 349 -10.93 17.34 -5.37
N ASN A 350 -9.82 16.65 -5.57
CA ASN A 350 -9.50 15.38 -4.89
C ASN A 350 -8.42 15.53 -3.80
N ASN A 351 -7.83 16.72 -3.67
CA ASN A 351 -6.80 17.05 -2.68
C ASN A 351 -5.55 16.14 -2.76
N ASN A 352 -5.18 15.64 -3.95
CA ASN A 352 -3.96 14.84 -4.17
C ASN A 352 -2.71 15.70 -4.45
N GLY A 353 -2.86 17.01 -4.67
CA GLY A 353 -1.79 17.94 -4.98
C GLY A 353 -1.50 18.14 -6.47
N ASP A 354 -2.26 17.48 -7.36
CA ASP A 354 -2.22 17.69 -8.81
C ASP A 354 -3.43 18.51 -9.29
N PRO A 355 -3.24 19.80 -9.65
CA PRO A 355 -4.35 20.63 -10.11
C PRO A 355 -4.92 20.21 -11.48
N HIS A 356 -4.25 19.32 -12.23
CA HIS A 356 -4.72 18.90 -13.56
C HIS A 356 -5.87 17.90 -13.49
N ASP A 357 -6.06 17.24 -12.35
CA ASP A 357 -7.09 16.22 -12.15
C ASP A 357 -8.13 16.60 -11.08
N ASP A 358 -8.21 17.87 -10.70
CA ASP A 358 -9.21 18.36 -9.74
C ASP A 358 -10.61 18.53 -10.34
N ALA A 359 -10.71 18.64 -11.67
CA ALA A 359 -11.98 18.76 -12.38
C ALA A 359 -12.52 17.36 -12.76
N LEU A 360 -13.07 16.64 -11.79
CA LEU A 360 -13.68 15.31 -11.99
C LEU A 360 -15.19 15.35 -11.77
N SER A 361 -15.94 14.81 -12.72
CA SER A 361 -17.37 14.53 -12.52
C SER A 361 -17.57 13.45 -11.45
N PRO A 362 -18.79 13.31 -10.91
CA PRO A 362 -19.06 12.32 -9.87
C PRO A 362 -18.77 10.87 -10.25
N ASP A 363 -18.81 10.52 -11.53
CA ASP A 363 -18.42 9.20 -12.06
C ASP A 363 -16.90 9.06 -12.31
N GLY A 364 -16.10 10.04 -11.86
CA GLY A 364 -14.64 10.01 -11.89
C GLY A 364 -14.01 10.40 -13.23
N LYS A 365 -14.77 11.00 -14.15
CA LYS A 365 -14.25 11.43 -15.46
C LYS A 365 -13.76 12.87 -15.42
N GLN A 366 -12.65 13.13 -16.11
CA GLN A 366 -12.14 14.49 -16.27
C GLN A 366 -13.13 15.33 -17.10
N VAL A 367 -13.53 16.47 -16.53
CA VAL A 367 -14.34 17.49 -17.18
C VAL A 367 -13.48 18.70 -17.49
N TRP A 368 -13.71 19.31 -18.64
CA TRP A 368 -12.87 20.40 -19.16
C TRP A 368 -13.50 21.79 -18.98
N ASP A 369 -14.73 21.83 -18.44
CA ASP A 369 -15.50 23.04 -18.22
C ASP A 369 -16.04 23.08 -16.79
N ILE A 370 -15.83 24.22 -16.11
CA ILE A 370 -16.30 24.45 -14.75
C ILE A 370 -17.83 24.42 -14.65
N VAL A 371 -18.54 24.78 -15.75
CA VAL A 371 -20.01 24.71 -15.82
C VAL A 371 -20.45 23.25 -15.88
N GLU A 372 -19.72 22.39 -16.59
CA GLU A 372 -19.97 20.96 -16.65
C GLU A 372 -19.71 20.29 -15.28
N LEU A 373 -18.62 20.69 -14.60
CA LEU A 373 -18.33 20.24 -13.23
C LEU A 373 -19.50 20.60 -12.29
N GLY A 374 -19.93 21.86 -12.28
CA GLY A 374 -21.05 22.34 -11.45
C GLY A 374 -22.38 21.66 -11.78
N ARG A 375 -22.67 21.40 -13.06
CA ARG A 375 -23.85 20.64 -13.50
C ARG A 375 -23.83 19.21 -12.97
N SER A 376 -22.67 18.55 -13.06
CA SER A 376 -22.53 17.15 -12.67
C SER A 376 -22.64 16.94 -11.15
N GLY A 377 -22.21 17.90 -10.34
CA GLY A 377 -22.25 17.82 -8.87
C GLY A 377 -23.57 18.21 -8.20
N LYS A 378 -24.68 18.35 -8.94
CA LYS A 378 -25.97 18.78 -8.38
C LYS A 378 -26.63 17.70 -7.51
N VAL A 379 -27.10 18.10 -6.32
CA VAL A 379 -27.92 17.25 -5.46
C VAL A 379 -29.37 17.27 -5.96
N THR A 380 -29.97 16.09 -6.18
CA THR A 380 -31.23 15.91 -6.91
C THR A 380 -32.49 16.31 -6.12
N SER A 381 -32.39 16.54 -4.81
CA SER A 381 -33.56 16.69 -3.91
C SER A 381 -34.33 18.02 -4.04
N GLU A 382 -33.78 19.06 -4.68
CA GLU A 382 -34.46 20.37 -4.87
C GLU A 382 -34.19 21.01 -6.26
N SER A 383 -34.09 20.17 -7.29
CA SER A 383 -33.60 20.55 -8.62
C SER A 383 -34.47 21.53 -9.42
N SER A 384 -35.70 21.86 -8.99
CA SER A 384 -36.59 22.77 -9.74
C SER A 384 -36.15 24.24 -9.74
N HIS A 385 -35.19 24.62 -8.89
CA HIS A 385 -34.71 26.02 -8.76
C HIS A 385 -33.23 26.22 -9.14
N CYS A 386 -32.47 25.16 -9.44
CA CYS A 386 -31.03 25.25 -9.76
C CYS A 386 -30.78 25.34 -11.27
N GLN A 387 -30.42 26.52 -11.78
CA GLN A 387 -30.01 26.71 -13.17
C GLN A 387 -28.51 26.43 -13.34
N ASP A 388 -28.13 25.77 -14.45
CA ASP A 388 -26.71 25.50 -14.78
C ASP A 388 -25.95 26.76 -15.21
N THR A 389 -26.68 27.71 -15.79
CA THR A 389 -26.13 28.87 -16.46
C THR A 389 -26.93 30.10 -16.10
N CYS A 390 -26.29 31.26 -16.08
CA CYS A 390 -26.99 32.53 -16.11
C CYS A 390 -27.53 32.80 -17.55
N ASN A 391 -28.66 33.49 -17.69
CA ASN A 391 -29.16 33.93 -18.99
C ASN A 391 -28.34 35.12 -19.51
N GLY A 392 -27.14 34.88 -20.04
CA GLY A 392 -26.29 35.90 -20.67
C GLY A 392 -24.94 36.08 -19.97
N ASP A 393 -24.60 37.32 -19.62
CA ASP A 393 -23.36 37.63 -18.91
C ASP A 393 -23.54 37.38 -17.40
N CYS A 394 -22.77 36.45 -16.82
CA CYS A 394 -22.90 36.03 -15.42
C CYS A 394 -22.33 37.08 -14.44
N GLY A 395 -22.70 38.35 -14.63
CA GLY A 395 -22.24 39.47 -13.83
C GLY A 395 -20.79 39.87 -14.08
N ARG A 396 -20.22 39.63 -15.28
CA ARG A 396 -18.87 40.13 -15.56
C ARG A 396 -18.86 41.66 -15.55
N CYS A 397 -17.80 42.23 -15.00
CA CYS A 397 -17.57 43.66 -15.05
C CYS A 397 -17.41 44.11 -16.51
N ARG A 398 -18.06 45.22 -16.87
CA ARG A 398 -17.79 45.91 -18.12
C ARG A 398 -16.36 46.45 -18.12
N TRP A 399 -15.75 46.66 -19.28
CA TRP A 399 -14.36 47.09 -19.38
C TRP A 399 -14.04 48.40 -18.65
N ASP A 400 -14.96 49.35 -18.66
CA ASP A 400 -14.87 50.60 -17.90
C ASP A 400 -14.86 50.37 -16.38
N GLN A 401 -15.65 49.40 -15.90
CA GLN A 401 -15.65 48.97 -14.51
C GLN A 401 -14.36 48.23 -14.14
N VAL A 402 -13.85 47.36 -15.01
CA VAL A 402 -12.56 46.65 -14.80
C VAL A 402 -11.42 47.65 -14.62
N VAL A 403 -11.34 48.68 -15.49
CA VAL A 403 -10.34 49.74 -15.36
C VAL A 403 -10.48 50.48 -14.02
N THR A 404 -11.73 50.78 -13.62
CA THR A 404 -12.02 51.46 -12.35
C THR A 404 -11.60 50.63 -11.14
N TYR A 405 -11.97 49.34 -11.11
CA TYR A 405 -11.69 48.45 -9.96
C TYR A 405 -10.23 48.01 -9.88
N ARG A 406 -9.50 47.97 -11.00
CA ARG A 406 -8.05 47.75 -11.02
C ARG A 406 -7.24 48.95 -10.58
N ALA A 407 -7.85 50.12 -10.44
CA ALA A 407 -7.16 51.28 -9.90
C ALA A 407 -6.68 51.03 -8.46
N GLU A 408 -5.60 51.70 -8.09
CA GLU A 408 -4.98 51.63 -6.77
C GLU A 408 -5.90 52.04 -5.60
N THR A 409 -6.97 52.77 -5.89
CA THR A 409 -8.00 53.16 -4.91
C THR A 409 -9.00 52.05 -4.61
N TRP A 410 -9.02 50.98 -5.41
CA TRP A 410 -9.92 49.82 -5.31
C TRP A 410 -9.10 48.51 -5.15
N CYS A 411 -9.40 47.47 -5.94
CA CYS A 411 -8.76 46.16 -5.85
C CYS A 411 -7.27 46.22 -6.20
N GLY A 412 -6.85 47.17 -7.04
CA GLY A 412 -5.44 47.39 -7.42
C GLY A 412 -4.53 47.70 -6.23
N LYS A 413 -5.09 48.14 -5.09
CA LYS A 413 -4.34 48.33 -3.84
C LYS A 413 -3.65 47.06 -3.36
N SER A 414 -4.26 45.89 -3.61
CA SER A 414 -3.70 44.59 -3.22
C SER A 414 -2.42 44.23 -3.98
N SER A 415 -2.22 44.79 -5.19
CA SER A 415 -1.04 44.58 -6.04
C SER A 415 0.00 45.71 -5.97
N GLN A 416 -0.19 46.73 -5.14
CA GLN A 416 0.76 47.85 -5.05
C GLN A 416 2.12 47.42 -4.52
N HIS A 417 3.19 47.64 -5.31
CA HIS A 417 4.56 47.27 -4.95
C HIS A 417 5.08 47.90 -3.65
N SER A 418 4.61 49.09 -3.28
CA SER A 418 4.94 49.76 -2.01
C SER A 418 3.67 49.99 -1.18
N GLY A 419 2.76 49.02 -1.22
CA GLY A 419 1.48 49.05 -0.53
C GLY A 419 1.46 48.23 0.76
N PRO A 420 0.32 48.21 1.47
CA PRO A 420 0.17 47.51 2.75
C PRO A 420 0.34 45.98 2.67
N PHE A 421 0.27 45.41 1.46
CA PHE A 421 0.40 43.98 1.21
C PHE A 421 1.75 43.57 0.61
N GLN A 422 2.70 44.50 0.48
CA GLN A 422 4.00 44.25 -0.16
C GLN A 422 4.71 43.01 0.41
N SER A 423 4.70 42.82 1.72
CA SER A 423 5.34 41.68 2.39
C SER A 423 4.71 40.32 2.05
N CYS A 424 3.47 40.31 1.54
CA CYS A 424 2.76 39.08 1.18
C CYS A 424 3.01 38.66 -0.27
N HIS A 425 3.48 39.57 -1.15
CA HIS A 425 3.55 39.34 -2.59
C HIS A 425 4.48 38.18 -2.98
N ASP A 426 5.53 37.94 -2.20
CA ASP A 426 6.47 36.83 -2.42
C ASP A 426 5.88 35.46 -2.03
N THR A 427 4.86 35.43 -1.17
CA THR A 427 4.21 34.20 -0.69
C THR A 427 2.86 33.94 -1.37
N VAL A 428 2.13 35.01 -1.69
CA VAL A 428 0.78 34.94 -2.27
C VAL A 428 0.70 35.94 -3.43
N SER A 429 0.45 35.42 -4.64
CA SER A 429 0.28 36.29 -5.81
C SER A 429 -1.00 37.12 -5.67
N PRO A 430 -0.94 38.46 -5.83
CA PRO A 430 -2.13 39.31 -5.74
C PRO A 430 -3.04 39.17 -6.97
N ASN A 431 -2.57 38.55 -8.06
CA ASN A 431 -3.27 38.55 -9.34
C ASN A 431 -4.66 37.91 -9.29
N SER A 432 -4.85 36.83 -8.53
CA SER A 432 -6.15 36.18 -8.36
C SER A 432 -7.13 37.07 -7.58
N TYR A 433 -6.65 37.77 -6.56
CA TYR A 433 -7.44 38.69 -5.73
C TYR A 433 -7.80 40.01 -6.42
N VAL A 434 -6.99 40.47 -7.38
CA VAL A 434 -7.32 41.63 -8.22
C VAL A 434 -8.29 41.25 -9.34
N LYS A 435 -8.24 39.99 -9.80
CA LYS A 435 -9.05 39.48 -10.90
C LYS A 435 -10.48 39.11 -10.47
N ASN A 436 -10.60 38.48 -9.30
CA ASN A 436 -11.87 38.12 -8.67
C ASN A 436 -12.45 39.34 -7.95
#